data_AF-A0A976CM46-F1
#
_entry.id   AF-A0A976CM46-F1
#
_cell.length_a   1.000
_cell.length_b   1.000
_cell.length_c   1.000
_cell.angle_alpha   90.00
_cell.angle_beta   90.00
_cell.angle_gamma   90.00
#
_symmetry.space_group_name_H-M   'P 1'
#
loop_
_entity.id
_entity.type
_entity.pdbx_description
1 polymer ?
#
loop_
_entity_poly.entity_id
_entity_poly.type
_entity_poly.pdbx_seq_one_letter_code
_entity_poly.pdbx_strand_id
1 'polypeptide(L)'
;MTATLVSTNSAGEIANAASLFPSISGNGRFVAFDSTATNLVTDDRNNAGDIFARDLSNNTTIRISLSGTGGQGNGISSLPAISNNGQFIAFQSLASNLVTGDTNNRADIFLRNVQANTTTRVSVSGTGVQGNGNSVSAPAISETGRFVAFVSDSSNLVSGDANNLPDVFVRDLQANTTNRASVSASGGGTDSFEVPAISASGRLVAFESGVSNLVAGDANNASDIFVRDLQANATTRVSVSATGGEANGGSFSPAISASGRFVVFESAASNLVAGDGNNSRDIFVRDLSANTTVLVSVSAAGDRANGDSKRPSISDDGRFVAFSSEASNLVPGDTNNRSDIFVRDLQANTITRVSADAAGEIANGISLLPAISNDGKRVAFYSLASNLVPGDTNNVSDIFVFDFDSGSNTVTGTPNNDTLTGSNDSDIINGFGGDDVLTGLQGNDVLNGGAGNDILSGGRGNDFLRGGAGNDTLTGGAGRDTFVLGVGLGADTIVDFANGQDSIQLASGLNFGKLSIAAGNNATLIRLASNSQLLAVLNGVEPRVLGPKDFNSVEL
;
A
#
# COMPACT_ATOMS: atom_id res chain seq x y z
N MET A 1 -13.97 5.34 -6.02
CA MET A 1 -13.00 5.47 -4.91
C MET A 1 -13.76 5.82 -3.63
N THR A 2 -14.02 4.85 -2.76
CA THR A 2 -14.72 5.10 -1.49
C THR A 2 -14.08 4.29 -0.38
N ALA A 3 -14.14 4.80 0.86
CA ALA A 3 -13.83 3.99 2.02
C ALA A 3 -14.88 2.89 2.21
N THR A 4 -14.46 1.73 2.69
CA THR A 4 -15.32 0.58 3.02
C THR A 4 -15.09 0.19 4.48
N LEU A 5 -16.16 -0.16 5.19
CA LEU A 5 -16.07 -0.63 6.58
C LEU A 5 -15.55 -2.08 6.63
N VAL A 6 -14.48 -2.30 7.39
CA VAL A 6 -13.77 -3.58 7.46
C VAL A 6 -13.95 -4.29 8.80
N SER A 7 -14.12 -3.55 9.90
CA SER A 7 -14.43 -4.07 11.24
C SER A 7 -15.86 -4.58 11.35
N THR A 8 -16.18 -5.60 10.56
CA THR A 8 -17.47 -6.31 10.57
C THR A 8 -17.25 -7.80 10.75
N ASN A 9 -18.27 -8.53 11.19
CA ASN A 9 -18.24 -9.99 11.14
C ASN A 9 -18.43 -10.50 9.69
N SER A 10 -18.37 -11.81 9.49
CA SER A 10 -18.51 -12.42 8.15
C SER A 10 -19.91 -12.27 7.54
N ALA A 11 -20.92 -11.86 8.32
CA ALA A 11 -22.25 -11.52 7.82
C ALA A 11 -22.39 -10.03 7.47
N GLY A 12 -21.35 -9.21 7.68
CA GLY A 12 -21.36 -7.79 7.43
C GLY A 12 -21.90 -6.94 8.59
N GLU A 13 -22.14 -7.51 9.76
CA GLU A 13 -22.55 -6.73 10.93
C GLU A 13 -21.33 -6.02 11.54
N ILE A 14 -21.44 -4.72 11.80
CA ILE A 14 -20.38 -3.90 12.40
C ILE A 14 -19.98 -4.38 13.80
N ALA A 15 -18.70 -4.21 14.13
CA ALA A 15 -18.17 -4.38 15.47
C ALA A 15 -19.01 -3.60 16.50
N ASN A 16 -19.34 -4.22 17.63
CA ASN A 16 -20.09 -3.58 18.70
C ASN A 16 -19.21 -2.80 19.70
N ALA A 17 -17.90 -2.71 19.43
CA ALA A 17 -16.93 -1.96 20.21
C ALA A 17 -15.76 -1.50 19.31
N ALA A 18 -14.86 -0.69 19.86
CA ALA A 18 -13.79 -0.08 19.10
C ALA A 18 -12.83 -1.10 18.49
N SER A 19 -12.43 -0.83 17.25
CA SER A 19 -11.39 -1.54 16.50
C SER A 19 -10.30 -0.55 16.11
N LEU A 20 -9.03 -0.93 16.32
CA LEU A 20 -7.87 -0.03 16.21
C LEU A 20 -6.69 -0.72 15.49
N PHE A 21 -5.59 0.03 15.33
CA PHE A 21 -4.29 -0.46 14.85
C PHE A 21 -4.36 -1.37 13.61
N PRO A 22 -4.92 -0.90 12.49
CA PRO A 22 -5.00 -1.71 11.28
C PRO A 22 -3.61 -1.93 10.67
N SER A 23 -3.42 -3.12 10.12
CA SER A 23 -2.28 -3.51 9.31
C SER A 23 -2.79 -4.23 8.08
N ILE A 24 -2.38 -3.78 6.89
CA ILE A 24 -2.79 -4.35 5.61
C ILE A 24 -1.69 -5.26 5.06
N SER A 25 -2.08 -6.39 4.46
CA SER A 25 -1.12 -7.27 3.79
C SER A 25 -0.56 -6.60 2.55
N GLY A 26 0.69 -6.93 2.21
CA GLY A 26 1.38 -6.35 1.04
C GLY A 26 0.59 -6.48 -0.27
N ASN A 27 -0.14 -7.59 -0.46
CA ASN A 27 -1.03 -7.79 -1.61
C ASN A 27 -2.40 -7.09 -1.52
N GLY A 28 -2.63 -6.29 -0.48
CA GLY A 28 -3.86 -5.52 -0.27
C GLY A 28 -5.12 -6.34 0.06
N ARG A 29 -5.02 -7.66 0.23
CA ARG A 29 -6.20 -8.54 0.40
C ARG A 29 -6.67 -8.65 1.85
N PHE A 30 -5.76 -8.65 2.82
CA PHE A 30 -6.07 -8.93 4.21
C PHE A 30 -5.80 -7.72 5.09
N VAL A 31 -6.68 -7.48 6.05
CA VAL A 31 -6.48 -6.44 7.08
C VAL A 31 -6.54 -7.10 8.45
N ALA A 32 -5.44 -7.03 9.20
CA ALA A 32 -5.42 -7.38 10.61
C ALA A 32 -5.65 -6.13 11.46
N PHE A 33 -6.35 -6.28 12.57
CA PHE A 33 -6.64 -5.20 13.52
C PHE A 33 -6.93 -5.79 14.90
N ASP A 34 -6.80 -4.99 15.95
CA ASP A 34 -7.29 -5.37 17.27
C ASP A 34 -8.68 -4.80 17.53
N SER A 35 -9.48 -5.52 18.30
CA SER A 35 -10.82 -5.08 18.65
C SER A 35 -11.23 -5.63 20.01
N THR A 36 -12.03 -4.87 20.74
CA THR A 36 -12.70 -5.31 21.98
C THR A 36 -14.13 -5.81 21.70
N ALA A 37 -14.53 -5.89 20.44
CA ALA A 37 -15.87 -6.27 20.04
C ALA A 37 -16.12 -7.76 20.23
N THR A 38 -17.29 -8.09 20.77
CA THR A 38 -17.68 -9.47 21.08
C THR A 38 -18.45 -10.16 19.96
N ASN A 39 -18.79 -9.43 18.89
CA ASN A 39 -19.65 -9.91 17.81
C ASN A 39 -18.93 -10.12 16.47
N LEU A 40 -17.61 -9.88 16.39
CA LEU A 40 -16.83 -10.11 15.18
C LEU A 40 -16.72 -11.62 14.82
N VAL A 41 -16.80 -12.48 15.82
CA VAL A 41 -16.93 -13.94 15.70
C VAL A 41 -17.90 -14.46 16.78
N THR A 42 -18.46 -15.66 16.60
CA THR A 42 -19.57 -16.18 17.43
C THR A 42 -19.19 -16.64 18.84
N ASP A 43 -17.90 -16.68 19.18
CA ASP A 43 -17.39 -17.33 20.37
C ASP A 43 -16.44 -16.46 21.21
N ASP A 44 -16.53 -15.13 21.06
CA ASP A 44 -15.82 -14.17 21.89
C ASP A 44 -16.40 -14.06 23.30
N ARG A 45 -15.62 -14.45 24.31
CA ARG A 45 -16.08 -14.54 25.71
C ARG A 45 -15.10 -13.98 26.73
N ASN A 46 -13.92 -13.50 26.32
CA ASN A 46 -12.88 -13.09 27.26
C ASN A 46 -13.02 -11.61 27.72
N ASN A 47 -13.88 -10.80 27.07
CA ASN A 47 -14.00 -9.36 27.29
C ASN A 47 -12.66 -8.60 27.22
N ALA A 48 -11.69 -9.14 26.47
CA ALA A 48 -10.37 -8.54 26.26
C ALA A 48 -10.21 -8.14 24.80
N GLY A 49 -9.26 -7.25 24.51
CA GLY A 49 -8.87 -6.96 23.13
C GLY A 49 -8.30 -8.23 22.48
N ASP A 50 -8.77 -8.56 21.29
CA ASP A 50 -8.29 -9.68 20.49
C ASP A 50 -7.85 -9.22 19.11
N ILE A 51 -7.02 -10.03 18.46
CA ILE A 51 -6.60 -9.78 17.08
C ILE A 51 -7.58 -10.47 16.13
N PHE A 52 -8.02 -9.72 15.13
CA PHE A 52 -8.86 -10.22 14.04
C PHE A 52 -8.16 -9.99 12.71
N ALA A 53 -8.52 -10.80 11.72
CA ALA A 53 -8.14 -10.58 10.32
C ALA A 53 -9.37 -10.68 9.43
N ARG A 54 -9.52 -9.70 8.54
CA ARG A 54 -10.55 -9.64 7.50
C ARG A 54 -9.91 -9.93 6.15
N ASP A 55 -10.46 -10.93 5.45
CA ASP A 55 -10.17 -11.17 4.03
C ASP A 55 -11.17 -10.38 3.18
N LEU A 56 -10.66 -9.38 2.47
CA LEU A 56 -11.46 -8.46 1.66
C LEU A 56 -12.04 -9.13 0.41
N SER A 57 -11.51 -10.28 -0.02
CA SER A 57 -11.95 -10.95 -1.25
C SER A 57 -13.21 -11.81 -1.08
N ASN A 58 -13.41 -12.36 0.12
CA ASN A 58 -14.52 -13.26 0.44
C ASN A 58 -15.34 -12.81 1.64
N ASN A 59 -15.03 -11.63 2.18
CA ASN A 59 -15.75 -11.00 3.28
C ASN A 59 -15.72 -11.80 4.60
N THR A 60 -14.65 -12.56 4.86
CA THR A 60 -14.53 -13.39 6.06
C THR A 60 -13.71 -12.71 7.16
N THR A 61 -14.20 -12.75 8.39
CA THR A 61 -13.48 -12.30 9.59
C THR A 61 -13.16 -13.49 10.48
N ILE A 62 -11.90 -13.59 10.91
CA ILE A 62 -11.42 -14.66 11.80
C ILE A 62 -10.67 -14.08 13.00
N ARG A 63 -10.71 -14.75 14.15
CA ARG A 63 -9.85 -14.45 15.29
C ARG A 63 -8.45 -15.03 15.07
N ILE A 64 -7.42 -14.27 15.40
CA ILE A 64 -6.00 -14.59 15.23
C ILE A 64 -5.33 -14.93 16.56
N SER A 65 -5.72 -14.26 17.66
CA SER A 65 -5.25 -14.47 19.04
C SER A 65 -5.76 -15.78 19.64
N LEU A 66 -5.38 -16.89 19.00
CA LEU A 66 -5.75 -18.26 19.36
C LEU A 66 -4.50 -19.03 19.80
N SER A 67 -4.68 -19.98 20.71
CA SER A 67 -3.67 -20.99 21.01
C SER A 67 -3.49 -21.96 19.84
N GLY A 68 -2.43 -22.77 19.88
CA GLY A 68 -2.20 -23.83 18.88
C GLY A 68 -3.30 -24.91 18.81
N THR A 69 -4.17 -25.00 19.83
CA THR A 69 -5.35 -25.88 19.83
C THR A 69 -6.66 -25.16 19.50
N GLY A 70 -6.60 -23.88 19.09
CA GLY A 70 -7.75 -23.06 18.75
C GLY A 70 -8.49 -22.42 19.93
N GLY A 71 -7.91 -22.42 21.14
CA GLY A 71 -8.52 -21.74 22.29
C GLY A 71 -8.27 -20.23 22.25
N GLN A 72 -9.27 -19.40 22.56
CA GLN A 72 -9.12 -17.95 22.67
C GLN A 72 -8.06 -17.56 23.72
N GLY A 73 -7.28 -16.52 23.43
CA GLY A 73 -6.37 -15.90 24.40
C GLY A 73 -7.11 -15.42 25.66
N ASN A 74 -6.53 -15.61 26.83
CA ASN A 74 -7.12 -15.22 28.11
C ASN A 74 -6.72 -13.80 28.58
N GLY A 75 -6.08 -13.01 27.72
CA GLY A 75 -5.59 -11.67 28.02
C GLY A 75 -5.59 -10.80 26.77
N ILE A 76 -5.32 -9.51 26.96
CA ILE A 76 -5.35 -8.50 25.89
C ILE A 76 -4.28 -8.84 24.85
N SER A 77 -4.69 -8.85 23.58
CA SER A 77 -3.84 -8.94 22.40
C SER A 77 -4.06 -7.70 21.54
N SER A 78 -2.98 -7.08 21.08
CA SER A 78 -3.04 -5.80 20.35
C SER A 78 -1.89 -5.67 19.35
N LEU A 79 -1.92 -4.60 18.55
CA LEU A 79 -0.84 -4.18 17.65
C LEU A 79 -0.44 -5.27 16.63
N PRO A 80 -1.35 -5.70 15.73
CA PRO A 80 -1.03 -6.70 14.75
C PRO A 80 -0.12 -6.17 13.64
N ALA A 81 0.73 -7.04 13.10
CA ALA A 81 1.48 -6.84 11.86
C ALA A 81 1.31 -8.08 10.97
N ILE A 82 0.96 -7.87 9.70
CA ILE A 82 0.58 -8.93 8.77
C ILE A 82 1.60 -9.08 7.63
N SER A 83 1.89 -10.33 7.27
CA SER A 83 2.73 -10.69 6.12
C SER A 83 2.05 -10.43 4.76
N ASN A 84 2.81 -10.49 3.66
CA ASN A 84 2.35 -10.09 2.32
C ASN A 84 1.07 -10.79 1.85
N ASN A 85 0.92 -12.06 2.21
CA ASN A 85 -0.22 -12.90 1.80
C ASN A 85 -1.20 -13.19 2.96
N GLY A 86 -1.04 -12.54 4.12
CA GLY A 86 -1.88 -12.77 5.29
C GLY A 86 -1.71 -14.11 6.01
N GLN A 87 -0.74 -14.95 5.60
CA GLN A 87 -0.51 -16.26 6.22
C GLN A 87 0.03 -16.13 7.66
N PHE A 88 0.89 -15.15 7.88
CA PHE A 88 1.55 -14.89 9.16
C PHE A 88 1.12 -13.55 9.73
N ILE A 89 0.71 -13.54 10.99
CA ILE A 89 0.32 -12.32 11.73
C ILE A 89 1.05 -12.31 13.07
N ALA A 90 1.92 -11.32 13.25
CA ALA A 90 2.60 -11.05 14.51
C ALA A 90 1.77 -10.09 15.35
N PHE A 91 1.78 -10.24 16.67
CA PHE A 91 1.04 -9.37 17.57
C PHE A 91 1.62 -9.41 18.99
N GLN A 92 1.33 -8.38 19.77
CA GLN A 92 1.64 -8.33 21.20
C GLN A 92 0.50 -8.98 21.99
N SER A 93 0.80 -9.72 23.05
CA SER A 93 -0.25 -10.26 23.93
C SER A 93 0.21 -10.43 25.37
N LEU A 94 -0.71 -10.16 26.31
CA LEU A 94 -0.63 -10.50 27.74
C LEU A 94 -1.24 -11.87 28.06
N ALA A 95 -1.75 -12.59 27.07
CA ALA A 95 -2.42 -13.87 27.27
C ALA A 95 -1.41 -14.97 27.63
N SER A 96 -1.62 -15.62 28.78
CA SER A 96 -0.76 -16.69 29.30
C SER A 96 -1.02 -18.07 28.67
N ASN A 97 -2.02 -18.19 27.79
CA ASN A 97 -2.50 -19.47 27.26
C ASN A 97 -2.34 -19.62 25.74
N LEU A 98 -1.72 -18.66 25.05
CA LEU A 98 -1.49 -18.75 23.60
C LEU A 98 -0.47 -19.84 23.25
N VAL A 99 0.53 -20.04 24.10
CA VAL A 99 1.51 -21.13 24.02
C VAL A 99 1.74 -21.71 25.41
N THR A 100 2.23 -22.95 25.48
CA THR A 100 2.62 -23.56 26.75
C THR A 100 3.87 -22.89 27.31
N GLY A 101 3.98 -22.84 28.65
CA GLY A 101 5.15 -22.27 29.31
C GLY A 101 5.22 -20.74 29.26
N ASP A 102 4.10 -20.05 29.03
CA ASP A 102 3.99 -18.64 29.38
C ASP A 102 3.84 -18.44 30.88
N THR A 103 4.85 -17.84 31.52
CA THR A 103 4.88 -17.75 32.99
C THR A 103 5.39 -16.42 33.52
N ASN A 104 5.78 -15.49 32.64
CA ASN A 104 6.39 -14.23 33.06
C ASN A 104 5.36 -13.16 33.47
N ASN A 105 4.07 -13.34 33.13
CA ASN A 105 3.00 -12.34 33.30
C ASN A 105 3.34 -10.98 32.64
N ARG A 106 4.04 -11.02 31.50
CA ARG A 106 4.44 -9.85 30.74
C ARG A 106 3.86 -9.93 29.33
N ALA A 107 3.83 -8.79 28.66
CA ALA A 107 3.44 -8.76 27.26
C ALA A 107 4.56 -9.38 26.42
N ASP A 108 4.23 -10.34 25.57
CA ASP A 108 5.15 -11.02 24.68
C ASP A 108 4.72 -10.83 23.22
N ILE A 109 5.65 -11.07 22.28
CA ILE A 109 5.32 -11.10 20.86
C ILE A 109 5.01 -12.53 20.45
N PHE A 110 3.89 -12.71 19.77
CA PHE A 110 3.46 -13.98 19.21
C PHE A 110 3.35 -13.88 17.70
N LEU A 111 3.50 -15.02 17.03
CA LEU A 111 3.23 -15.18 15.62
C LEU A 111 2.20 -16.28 15.41
N ARG A 112 1.12 -15.93 14.73
CA ARG A 112 0.11 -16.85 14.23
C ARG A 112 0.42 -17.23 12.79
N ASN A 113 0.53 -18.53 12.51
CA ASN A 113 0.43 -19.08 11.16
C ASN A 113 -1.02 -19.51 10.93
N VAL A 114 -1.76 -18.71 10.15
CA VAL A 114 -3.19 -18.89 9.90
C VAL A 114 -3.47 -20.22 9.19
N GLN A 115 -2.66 -20.56 8.19
CA GLN A 115 -2.86 -21.79 7.40
C GLN A 115 -2.51 -23.06 8.20
N ALA A 116 -1.45 -23.02 8.99
CA ALA A 116 -1.03 -24.17 9.80
C ALA A 116 -1.81 -24.28 11.13
N ASN A 117 -2.62 -23.28 11.47
CA ASN A 117 -3.34 -23.20 12.75
C ASN A 117 -2.40 -23.25 13.97
N THR A 118 -1.19 -22.70 13.86
CA THR A 118 -0.19 -22.71 14.94
C THR A 118 0.12 -21.30 15.46
N THR A 119 0.46 -21.22 16.75
CA THR A 119 0.86 -19.98 17.41
C THR A 119 2.20 -20.22 18.10
N THR A 120 3.15 -19.30 17.91
CA THR A 120 4.52 -19.41 18.43
C THR A 120 4.92 -18.12 19.13
N ARG A 121 5.68 -18.20 20.22
CA ARG A 121 6.27 -17.02 20.87
C ARG A 121 7.52 -16.60 20.10
N VAL A 122 7.58 -15.33 19.73
CA VAL A 122 8.68 -14.69 19.00
C VAL A 122 9.71 -14.11 19.95
N SER A 123 9.27 -13.51 21.07
CA SER A 123 10.10 -12.90 22.12
C SER A 123 10.84 -13.96 22.96
N VAL A 124 11.70 -14.73 22.30
CA VAL A 124 12.53 -15.78 22.89
C VAL A 124 14.00 -15.59 22.51
N SER A 125 14.91 -16.13 23.31
CA SER A 125 16.34 -16.17 22.99
C SER A 125 16.64 -17.11 21.81
N GLY A 126 17.90 -17.12 21.33
CA GLY A 126 18.36 -18.10 20.33
C GLY A 126 18.18 -19.57 20.74
N THR A 127 18.11 -19.86 22.05
CA THR A 127 17.85 -21.20 22.58
C THR A 127 16.38 -21.45 22.92
N GLY A 128 15.49 -20.51 22.61
CA GLY A 128 14.04 -20.62 22.86
C GLY A 128 13.60 -20.26 24.29
N VAL A 129 14.46 -19.64 25.10
CA VAL A 129 14.09 -19.19 26.46
C VAL A 129 13.22 -17.93 26.36
N GLN A 130 12.10 -17.89 27.08
CA GLN A 130 11.19 -16.72 27.13
C GLN A 130 11.91 -15.46 27.61
N GLY A 131 11.59 -14.31 27.00
CA GLY A 131 11.99 -12.99 27.49
C GLY A 131 11.55 -12.75 28.95
N ASN A 132 12.44 -12.20 29.76
CA ASN A 132 12.16 -11.87 31.16
C ASN A 132 11.54 -10.47 31.35
N GLY A 133 11.41 -9.71 30.27
CA GLY A 133 10.89 -8.35 30.18
C GLY A 133 9.60 -8.24 29.35
N ASN A 134 9.04 -7.04 29.25
CA ASN A 134 7.92 -6.73 28.39
C ASN A 134 8.38 -6.52 26.95
N SER A 135 7.54 -6.95 26.02
CA SER A 135 7.52 -6.43 24.66
C SER A 135 6.60 -5.20 24.65
N VAL A 136 7.08 -4.06 24.16
CA VAL A 136 6.49 -2.73 24.47
C VAL A 136 5.99 -1.94 23.26
N SER A 137 6.08 -2.49 22.06
CA SER A 137 5.62 -1.83 20.82
C SER A 137 4.97 -2.83 19.87
N ALA A 138 4.34 -2.30 18.80
CA ALA A 138 3.93 -3.11 17.67
C ALA A 138 5.15 -3.85 17.10
N PRO A 139 5.04 -5.14 16.76
CA PRO A 139 6.05 -5.83 15.98
C PRO A 139 5.99 -5.38 14.51
N ALA A 140 7.04 -5.68 13.75
CA ALA A 140 7.00 -5.67 12.29
C ALA A 140 7.41 -7.04 11.74
N ILE A 141 6.83 -7.41 10.61
CA ILE A 141 7.02 -8.73 10.01
C ILE A 141 7.46 -8.60 8.56
N SER A 142 8.46 -9.40 8.17
CA SER A 142 8.84 -9.51 6.76
C SER A 142 7.71 -10.10 5.93
N GLU A 143 7.67 -9.82 4.63
CA GLU A 143 6.63 -10.32 3.72
C GLU A 143 6.42 -11.83 3.74
N THR A 144 7.49 -12.59 3.96
CA THR A 144 7.45 -14.07 4.01
C THR A 144 7.02 -14.62 5.36
N GLY A 145 6.92 -13.76 6.38
CA GLY A 145 6.71 -14.15 7.78
C GLY A 145 7.93 -14.75 8.47
N ARG A 146 9.09 -14.85 7.79
CA ARG A 146 10.31 -15.45 8.36
C ARG A 146 10.94 -14.60 9.47
N PHE A 147 10.98 -13.29 9.27
CA PHE A 147 11.61 -12.36 10.20
C PHE A 147 10.56 -11.52 10.91
N VAL A 148 10.70 -11.39 12.22
CA VAL A 148 9.88 -10.51 13.06
C VAL A 148 10.80 -9.58 13.84
N ALA A 149 10.65 -8.27 13.61
CA ALA A 149 11.28 -7.23 14.42
C ALA A 149 10.34 -6.83 15.56
N PHE A 150 10.88 -6.61 16.76
CA PHE A 150 10.09 -6.23 17.93
C PHE A 150 10.93 -5.48 18.96
N VAL A 151 10.27 -4.71 19.83
CA VAL A 151 10.93 -4.00 20.92
C VAL A 151 10.67 -4.70 22.24
N SER A 152 11.71 -4.94 23.04
CA SER A 152 11.57 -5.51 24.39
C SER A 152 12.58 -4.94 25.37
N ASP A 153 12.20 -4.85 26.66
CA ASP A 153 13.10 -4.54 27.78
C ASP A 153 13.75 -5.79 28.42
N SER A 154 13.64 -6.95 27.75
CA SER A 154 14.15 -8.23 28.22
C SER A 154 15.69 -8.33 28.14
N SER A 155 16.35 -8.49 29.28
CA SER A 155 17.81 -8.65 29.38
C SER A 155 18.35 -10.05 29.05
N ASN A 156 17.49 -11.01 28.69
CA ASN A 156 17.89 -12.40 28.44
C ASN A 156 17.65 -12.89 26.99
N LEU A 157 17.26 -12.01 26.07
CA LEU A 157 17.03 -12.39 24.67
C LEU A 157 18.33 -12.62 23.91
N VAL A 158 19.35 -11.81 24.19
CA VAL A 158 20.69 -11.87 23.57
C VAL A 158 21.75 -11.65 24.64
N SER A 159 22.90 -12.34 24.55
CA SER A 159 24.02 -12.14 25.47
C SER A 159 24.60 -10.73 25.36
N GLY A 160 24.93 -10.11 26.49
CA GLY A 160 25.52 -8.77 26.52
C GLY A 160 24.49 -7.64 26.58
N ASP A 161 23.20 -7.97 26.64
CA ASP A 161 22.15 -6.99 26.86
C ASP A 161 21.82 -6.84 28.36
N ALA A 162 22.35 -5.78 28.98
CA ALA A 162 22.28 -5.58 30.43
C ALA A 162 21.73 -4.19 30.83
N ASN A 163 21.20 -3.42 29.88
CA ASN A 163 20.67 -2.07 30.15
C ASN A 163 19.28 -2.09 30.81
N ASN A 164 18.51 -3.18 30.66
CA ASN A 164 17.08 -3.28 31.04
C ASN A 164 16.24 -2.14 30.44
N LEU A 165 16.64 -1.66 29.26
CA LEU A 165 15.94 -0.61 28.52
C LEU A 165 15.42 -1.21 27.22
N PRO A 166 14.36 -0.65 26.62
CA PRO A 166 13.78 -1.26 25.44
C PRO A 166 14.73 -1.20 24.23
N ASP A 167 14.92 -2.37 23.61
CA ASP A 167 15.75 -2.57 22.44
C ASP A 167 15.01 -3.25 21.30
N VAL A 168 15.47 -2.98 20.08
CA VAL A 168 14.94 -3.61 18.87
C VAL A 168 15.65 -4.94 18.64
N PHE A 169 14.88 -6.01 18.61
CA PHE A 169 15.33 -7.36 18.29
C PHE A 169 14.73 -7.82 16.96
N VAL A 170 15.43 -8.72 16.29
CA VAL A 170 14.92 -9.45 15.12
C VAL A 170 15.03 -10.94 15.38
N ARG A 171 13.89 -11.62 15.30
CA ARG A 171 13.80 -13.07 15.30
C ARG A 171 13.83 -13.59 13.86
N ASP A 172 14.78 -14.46 13.55
CA ASP A 172 14.72 -15.31 12.36
C ASP A 172 14.10 -16.66 12.76
N LEU A 173 12.87 -16.89 12.31
CA LEU A 173 12.10 -18.09 12.68
C LEU A 173 12.60 -19.35 11.95
N GLN A 174 13.31 -19.20 10.83
CA GLN A 174 13.88 -20.33 10.11
C GLN A 174 15.23 -20.75 10.70
N ALA A 175 16.10 -19.78 11.02
CA ALA A 175 17.39 -20.04 11.64
C ALA A 175 17.30 -20.26 13.17
N ASN A 176 16.15 -19.94 13.77
CA ASN A 176 15.91 -19.99 15.21
C ASN A 176 16.87 -19.09 16.01
N THR A 177 17.20 -17.91 15.47
CA THR A 177 18.12 -16.94 16.10
C THR A 177 17.40 -15.65 16.46
N THR A 178 17.82 -15.02 17.57
CA THR A 178 17.39 -13.67 17.95
C THR A 178 18.62 -12.78 17.97
N ASN A 179 18.60 -11.68 17.22
CA ASN A 179 19.68 -10.71 17.14
C ASN A 179 19.16 -9.34 17.58
N ARG A 180 19.98 -8.55 18.27
CA ARG A 180 19.68 -7.16 18.59
C ARG A 180 20.04 -6.29 17.39
N ALA A 181 19.08 -5.53 16.88
CA ALA A 181 19.25 -4.61 15.75
C ALA A 181 19.67 -3.21 16.21
N SER A 182 19.18 -2.76 17.37
CA SER A 182 19.52 -1.49 17.99
C SER A 182 20.86 -1.56 18.74
N VAL A 183 21.94 -1.77 17.98
CA VAL A 183 23.31 -1.80 18.51
C VAL A 183 24.18 -0.80 17.79
N SER A 184 25.01 -0.10 18.57
CA SER A 184 26.13 0.68 18.00
C SER A 184 27.18 -0.27 17.40
N ALA A 185 28.08 0.27 16.57
CA ALA A 185 29.23 -0.48 16.08
C ALA A 185 30.16 -1.01 17.19
N SER A 186 30.10 -0.42 18.40
CA SER A 186 30.85 -0.84 19.59
C SER A 186 30.07 -1.77 20.53
N GLY A 187 28.83 -2.14 20.19
CA GLY A 187 27.99 -3.06 20.99
C GLY A 187 27.23 -2.40 22.13
N GLY A 188 27.20 -1.06 22.20
CA GLY A 188 26.35 -0.31 23.13
C GLY A 188 24.89 -0.37 22.71
N GLY A 189 24.01 -0.61 23.68
CA GLY A 189 22.56 -0.66 23.52
C GLY A 189 21.88 0.69 23.34
N THR A 190 20.58 0.66 23.03
CA THR A 190 19.75 1.87 22.88
C THR A 190 18.69 1.99 23.95
N ASP A 191 18.17 3.20 24.09
CA ASP A 191 16.89 3.50 24.72
C ASP A 191 15.97 3.96 23.58
N SER A 192 15.11 3.06 23.07
CA SER A 192 14.19 3.42 22.00
C SER A 192 12.74 3.14 22.38
N PHE A 193 11.90 4.13 22.11
CA PHE A 193 10.45 4.02 22.16
C PHE A 193 9.92 4.37 20.77
N GLU A 194 9.63 3.37 19.95
CA GLU A 194 8.52 3.29 18.98
C GLU A 194 8.71 2.09 18.01
N VAL A 195 7.73 1.86 17.13
CA VAL A 195 7.55 0.66 16.28
C VAL A 195 8.74 0.47 15.31
N PRO A 196 9.40 -0.69 15.27
CA PRO A 196 10.40 -1.01 14.26
C PRO A 196 9.71 -1.31 12.93
N ALA A 197 10.41 -1.12 11.81
CA ALA A 197 9.97 -1.56 10.50
C ALA A 197 11.02 -2.48 9.85
N ILE A 198 10.60 -3.44 9.04
CA ILE A 198 11.49 -4.44 8.44
C ILE A 198 11.18 -4.66 6.96
N SER A 199 12.23 -4.69 6.13
CA SER A 199 12.11 -5.00 4.70
C SER A 199 11.64 -6.44 4.44
N ALA A 200 11.13 -6.73 3.24
CA ALA A 200 10.63 -8.04 2.83
C ALA A 200 11.66 -9.16 2.99
N SER A 201 12.94 -8.84 2.72
CA SER A 201 14.06 -9.78 2.86
C SER A 201 14.46 -10.04 4.31
N GLY A 202 13.99 -9.23 5.27
CA GLY A 202 14.47 -9.20 6.65
C GLY A 202 15.85 -8.57 6.84
N ARG A 203 16.52 -8.12 5.77
CA ARG A 203 17.88 -7.58 5.83
C ARG A 203 17.95 -6.22 6.51
N LEU A 204 17.07 -5.30 6.12
CA LEU A 204 17.05 -3.92 6.60
C LEU A 204 15.95 -3.76 7.66
N VAL A 205 16.33 -3.16 8.79
CA VAL A 205 15.45 -2.83 9.92
C VAL A 205 15.56 -1.34 10.18
N ALA A 206 14.47 -0.61 9.99
CA ALA A 206 14.38 0.81 10.36
C ALA A 206 13.86 0.93 11.79
N PHE A 207 14.43 1.83 12.58
CA PHE A 207 14.04 2.08 13.95
C PHE A 207 14.39 3.50 14.39
N GLU A 208 13.65 4.01 15.35
CA GLU A 208 13.94 5.27 16.03
C GLU A 208 14.96 5.04 17.15
N SER A 209 15.80 6.02 17.47
CA SER A 209 16.52 6.04 18.74
C SER A 209 16.94 7.44 19.15
N GLY A 210 16.91 7.74 20.46
CA GLY A 210 17.41 9.00 21.02
C GLY A 210 18.82 8.90 21.61
N VAL A 211 19.52 7.77 21.45
CA VAL A 211 20.87 7.61 22.01
C VAL A 211 21.94 8.14 21.06
N SER A 212 22.86 8.92 21.61
CA SER A 212 23.89 9.64 20.84
C SER A 212 25.13 8.81 20.45
N ASN A 213 25.06 7.50 20.55
CA ASN A 213 26.22 6.62 20.37
C ASN A 213 26.01 5.49 19.35
N LEU A 214 24.87 5.45 18.64
CA LEU A 214 24.62 4.45 17.60
C LEU A 214 25.53 4.63 16.38
N VAL A 215 25.75 5.89 15.98
CA VAL A 215 26.66 6.30 14.91
C VAL A 215 27.48 7.51 15.37
N ALA A 216 28.66 7.69 14.80
CA ALA A 216 29.48 8.86 15.10
C ALA A 216 28.81 10.15 14.59
N GLY A 217 28.92 11.24 15.34
CA GLY A 217 28.32 12.53 14.96
C GLY A 217 26.82 12.63 15.28
N ASP A 218 26.33 11.84 16.23
CA ASP A 218 25.06 12.10 16.90
C ASP A 218 25.24 13.14 18.00
N ALA A 219 24.74 14.35 17.79
CA ALA A 219 24.96 15.46 18.70
C ALA A 219 23.72 16.33 18.95
N ASN A 220 22.60 16.03 18.29
CA ASN A 220 21.38 16.82 18.39
C ASN A 220 20.60 16.60 19.70
N ASN A 221 20.90 15.53 20.46
CA ASN A 221 20.14 15.08 21.64
C ASN A 221 18.63 14.91 21.35
N ALA A 222 18.28 14.47 20.15
CA ALA A 222 16.92 14.22 19.71
C ALA A 222 16.80 12.78 19.19
N SER A 223 15.57 12.27 19.11
CA SER A 223 15.32 11.00 18.42
C SER A 223 15.67 11.12 16.93
N ASP A 224 16.34 10.12 16.40
CA ASP A 224 16.68 10.00 14.99
C ASP A 224 16.22 8.66 14.42
N ILE A 225 16.12 8.60 13.10
CA ILE A 225 15.82 7.35 12.39
C ILE A 225 17.11 6.69 11.94
N PHE A 226 17.23 5.41 12.24
CA PHE A 226 18.35 4.57 11.86
C PHE A 226 17.87 3.39 11.02
N VAL A 227 18.74 2.88 10.16
CA VAL A 227 18.58 1.59 9.51
C VAL A 227 19.74 0.69 9.88
N ARG A 228 19.42 -0.51 10.39
CA ARG A 228 20.35 -1.62 10.57
C ARG A 228 20.31 -2.51 9.35
N ASP A 229 21.47 -2.69 8.72
CA ASP A 229 21.69 -3.77 7.76
C ASP A 229 22.24 -4.99 8.51
N LEU A 230 21.40 -6.03 8.66
CA LEU A 230 21.77 -7.25 9.36
C LEU A 230 22.81 -8.09 8.61
N GLN A 231 22.90 -7.96 7.27
CA GLN A 231 23.89 -8.68 6.47
C GLN A 231 25.26 -7.98 6.52
N ALA A 232 25.27 -6.65 6.40
CA ALA A 232 26.50 -5.86 6.49
C ALA A 232 26.95 -5.63 7.95
N ASN A 233 26.07 -5.92 8.92
CA ASN A 233 26.27 -5.67 10.34
C ASN A 233 26.57 -4.18 10.63
N ALA A 234 25.88 -3.28 9.94
CA ALA A 234 26.12 -1.84 9.96
C ALA A 234 24.84 -1.05 10.26
N THR A 235 24.97 0.01 11.07
CA THR A 235 23.88 0.94 11.41
C THR A 235 24.16 2.29 10.75
N THR A 236 23.17 2.87 10.07
CA THR A 236 23.28 4.18 9.39
C THR A 236 22.12 5.08 9.79
N ARG A 237 22.37 6.37 10.03
CA ARG A 237 21.31 7.36 10.25
C ARG A 237 20.64 7.73 8.92
N VAL A 238 19.31 7.77 8.93
CA VAL A 238 18.44 8.03 7.78
C VAL A 238 17.80 9.42 7.86
N SER A 239 17.53 9.92 9.07
CA SER A 239 17.10 11.30 9.34
C SER A 239 18.24 12.30 9.10
N VAL A 240 18.66 12.40 7.85
CA VAL A 240 19.71 13.29 7.39
C VAL A 240 19.27 14.08 6.17
N SER A 241 19.83 15.27 6.00
CA SER A 241 19.65 16.08 4.80
C SER A 241 20.26 15.39 3.57
N ALA A 242 20.00 15.94 2.37
CA ALA A 242 20.62 15.45 1.13
C ALA A 242 22.16 15.53 1.15
N THR A 243 22.75 16.43 1.94
CA THR A 243 24.21 16.56 2.11
C THR A 243 24.77 15.74 3.28
N GLY A 244 23.92 14.96 3.96
CA GLY A 244 24.31 14.13 5.11
C GLY A 244 24.36 14.87 6.44
N GLY A 245 23.82 16.09 6.52
CA GLY A 245 23.67 16.79 7.79
C GLY A 245 22.60 16.14 8.66
N GLU A 246 22.90 15.92 9.94
CA GLU A 246 21.96 15.40 10.94
C GLU A 246 20.71 16.29 11.08
N ALA A 247 19.55 15.67 11.33
CA ALA A 247 18.33 16.37 11.70
C ALA A 247 18.54 17.26 12.94
N ASN A 248 18.10 18.52 12.88
CA ASN A 248 18.18 19.44 14.03
C ASN A 248 16.96 19.36 14.98
N GLY A 249 16.10 18.36 14.79
CA GLY A 249 14.90 18.09 15.58
C GLY A 249 14.57 16.60 15.57
N GLY A 250 13.64 16.20 16.44
CA GLY A 250 13.27 14.78 16.60
C GLY A 250 12.59 14.20 15.37
N SER A 251 12.96 12.97 15.03
CA SER A 251 12.38 12.16 13.96
C SER A 251 11.84 10.84 14.52
N PHE A 252 10.64 10.44 14.10
CA PHE A 252 9.86 9.38 14.74
C PHE A 252 9.18 8.46 13.71
N SER A 253 8.58 7.36 14.18
CA SER A 253 7.66 6.52 13.41
C SER A 253 8.16 6.11 12.00
N PRO A 254 9.30 5.41 11.89
CA PRO A 254 9.79 4.99 10.60
C PRO A 254 8.95 3.84 10.02
N ALA A 255 8.74 3.87 8.71
CA ALA A 255 8.33 2.71 7.92
C ALA A 255 9.30 2.50 6.76
N ILE A 256 9.41 1.26 6.28
CA ILE A 256 10.33 0.87 5.20
C ILE A 256 9.56 0.12 4.11
N SER A 257 9.82 0.48 2.85
CA SER A 257 9.34 -0.27 1.68
C SER A 257 9.78 -1.73 1.71
N ALA A 258 9.03 -2.62 1.08
CA ALA A 258 9.32 -4.05 1.01
C ALA A 258 10.72 -4.34 0.39
N SER A 259 11.07 -3.62 -0.68
CA SER A 259 12.36 -3.64 -1.34
C SER A 259 13.50 -3.17 -0.43
N GLY A 260 13.18 -2.46 0.65
CA GLY A 260 14.14 -1.87 1.57
C GLY A 260 14.80 -0.59 1.03
N ARG A 261 14.38 -0.08 -0.13
CA ARG A 261 15.00 1.10 -0.75
C ARG A 261 14.56 2.41 -0.10
N PHE A 262 13.29 2.53 0.22
CA PHE A 262 12.69 3.75 0.74
C PHE A 262 12.36 3.61 2.22
N VAL A 263 12.73 4.63 2.99
CA VAL A 263 12.33 4.79 4.40
C VAL A 263 11.51 6.07 4.50
N VAL A 264 10.30 5.97 5.03
CA VAL A 264 9.45 7.11 5.33
C VAL A 264 9.41 7.34 6.84
N PHE A 265 9.39 8.59 7.28
CA PHE A 265 9.36 8.95 8.70
C PHE A 265 8.76 10.34 8.91
N GLU A 266 8.34 10.63 10.13
CA GLU A 266 7.96 11.99 10.53
C GLU A 266 9.14 12.71 11.20
N SER A 267 9.25 14.03 11.03
CA SER A 267 10.31 14.81 11.67
C SER A 267 9.88 16.25 11.94
N ALA A 268 10.34 16.81 13.06
CA ALA A 268 10.22 18.24 13.38
C ALA A 268 11.47 19.05 12.94
N ALA A 269 12.37 18.44 12.17
CA ALA A 269 13.66 19.01 11.81
C ALA A 269 13.58 19.92 10.58
N SER A 270 13.85 21.21 10.78
CA SER A 270 13.83 22.25 9.74
C SER A 270 14.98 22.17 8.71
N ASN A 271 15.94 21.27 8.89
CA ASN A 271 17.15 21.21 8.07
C ASN A 271 17.26 19.96 7.18
N LEU A 272 16.27 19.08 7.18
CA LEU A 272 16.26 17.89 6.32
C LEU A 272 16.08 18.27 4.84
N VAL A 273 15.24 19.26 4.57
CA VAL A 273 15.01 19.85 3.24
C VAL A 273 15.00 21.37 3.37
N ALA A 274 15.52 22.08 2.36
CA ALA A 274 15.57 23.54 2.38
C ALA A 274 14.15 24.16 2.49
N GLY A 275 14.02 25.17 3.34
CA GLY A 275 12.79 25.95 3.52
C GLY A 275 11.74 25.26 4.38
N ASP A 276 12.04 24.12 5.00
CA ASP A 276 11.21 23.55 6.05
C ASP A 276 11.36 24.36 7.35
N GLY A 277 10.29 25.00 7.82
CA GLY A 277 10.38 26.00 8.89
C GLY A 277 9.04 26.35 9.52
N ASN A 278 8.04 25.49 9.36
CA ASN A 278 6.72 25.64 9.96
C ASN A 278 6.70 25.25 11.46
N ASN A 279 7.79 24.66 11.98
CA ASN A 279 7.90 24.09 13.34
C ASN A 279 6.84 23.01 13.66
N SER A 280 6.30 22.36 12.62
CA SER A 280 5.39 21.23 12.74
C SER A 280 6.14 19.93 12.44
N ARG A 281 5.55 18.79 12.82
CA ARG A 281 6.04 17.51 12.31
C ARG A 281 5.61 17.33 10.86
N ASP A 282 6.54 16.96 10.00
CA ASP A 282 6.32 16.74 8.58
C ASP A 282 6.76 15.33 8.17
N ILE A 283 6.24 14.85 7.04
CA ILE A 283 6.55 13.52 6.51
C ILE A 283 7.69 13.62 5.49
N PHE A 284 8.70 12.78 5.64
CA PHE A 284 9.85 12.71 4.75
C PHE A 284 10.05 11.31 4.21
N VAL A 285 10.51 11.20 2.96
CA VAL A 285 11.01 9.95 2.39
C VAL A 285 12.50 10.07 2.11
N ARG A 286 13.26 9.10 2.62
CA ARG A 286 14.65 8.86 2.24
C ARG A 286 14.72 7.74 1.22
N ASP A 287 15.27 8.02 0.05
CA ASP A 287 15.72 6.99 -0.88
C ASP A 287 17.16 6.60 -0.51
N LEU A 288 17.35 5.37 -0.02
CA LEU A 288 18.65 4.87 0.41
C LEU A 288 19.60 4.59 -0.78
N SER A 289 19.06 4.40 -1.98
CA SER A 289 19.85 4.16 -3.19
C SER A 289 20.32 5.46 -3.85
N ALA A 290 19.43 6.46 -3.92
CA ALA A 290 19.73 7.77 -4.50
C ALA A 290 20.36 8.73 -3.49
N ASN A 291 20.30 8.40 -2.20
CA ASN A 291 20.78 9.23 -1.09
C ASN A 291 20.09 10.61 -1.02
N THR A 292 18.79 10.64 -1.32
CA THR A 292 17.96 11.86 -1.36
C THR A 292 16.87 11.83 -0.30
N THR A 293 16.60 12.98 0.33
CA THR A 293 15.46 13.18 1.23
C THR A 293 14.47 14.14 0.58
N VAL A 294 13.19 13.76 0.54
CA VAL A 294 12.10 14.58 0.00
C VAL A 294 11.02 14.81 1.05
N LEU A 295 10.45 16.01 1.06
CA LEU A 295 9.30 16.38 1.89
C LEU A 295 8.01 15.92 1.20
N VAL A 296 7.16 15.18 1.91
CA VAL A 296 5.93 14.55 1.41
C VAL A 296 4.68 15.33 1.78
N SER A 297 4.62 15.88 3.00
CA SER A 297 3.48 16.62 3.55
C SER A 297 3.37 18.03 2.94
N VAL A 298 3.16 18.09 1.63
CA VAL A 298 2.88 19.32 0.88
C VAL A 298 1.63 19.17 0.03
N SER A 299 0.93 20.27 -0.23
CA SER A 299 -0.18 20.33 -1.18
C SER A 299 0.28 20.03 -2.61
N ALA A 300 -0.66 19.81 -3.54
CA ALA A 300 -0.34 19.65 -4.96
C ALA A 300 0.39 20.87 -5.57
N ALA A 301 0.18 22.07 -5.01
CA ALA A 301 0.88 23.30 -5.38
C ALA A 301 2.28 23.42 -4.76
N GLY A 302 2.65 22.52 -3.85
CA GLY A 302 3.92 22.53 -3.13
C GLY A 302 3.90 23.33 -1.81
N ASP A 303 2.72 23.75 -1.34
CA ASP A 303 2.59 24.42 -0.05
C ASP A 303 2.76 23.41 1.08
N ARG A 304 3.59 23.71 2.07
CA ARG A 304 3.81 22.81 3.20
C ARG A 304 2.57 22.68 4.07
N ALA A 305 2.40 21.51 4.69
CA ALA A 305 1.42 21.32 5.75
C ALA A 305 1.54 22.43 6.80
N ASN A 306 0.41 23.00 7.18
CA ASN A 306 0.30 24.03 8.22
C ASN A 306 -0.04 23.46 9.60
N GLY A 307 0.07 22.14 9.76
CA GLY A 307 -0.19 21.38 10.99
C GLY A 307 0.61 20.09 10.97
N ASP A 308 0.61 19.37 12.10
CA ASP A 308 1.40 18.14 12.21
C ASP A 308 0.90 17.05 11.24
N SER A 309 1.84 16.41 10.57
CA SER A 309 1.65 15.19 9.79
C SER A 309 2.42 14.04 10.45
N LYS A 310 1.73 12.91 10.69
CA LYS A 310 2.21 11.83 11.56
C LYS A 310 1.93 10.44 10.97
N ARG A 311 2.65 9.43 11.48
CA ARG A 311 2.41 7.99 11.28
C ARG A 311 2.36 7.58 9.79
N PRO A 312 3.45 7.77 9.04
CA PRO A 312 3.45 7.46 7.63
C PRO A 312 3.58 5.97 7.32
N SER A 313 3.09 5.55 6.15
CA SER A 313 3.38 4.28 5.50
C SER A 313 3.64 4.49 4.00
N ILE A 314 4.34 3.56 3.35
CA ILE A 314 4.85 3.74 1.98
C ILE A 314 4.68 2.47 1.12
N SER A 315 4.33 2.64 -0.16
CA SER A 315 4.31 1.56 -1.15
C SER A 315 5.72 1.02 -1.45
N ASP A 316 5.81 -0.17 -2.03
CA ASP A 316 7.10 -0.82 -2.30
C ASP A 316 7.98 -0.04 -3.29
N ASP A 317 7.35 0.52 -4.31
CA ASP A 317 7.99 1.36 -5.33
C ASP A 317 8.36 2.77 -4.82
N GLY A 318 7.97 3.11 -3.59
CA GLY A 318 8.20 4.41 -2.97
C GLY A 318 7.35 5.55 -3.55
N ARG A 319 6.39 5.26 -4.43
CA ARG A 319 5.58 6.27 -5.11
C ARG A 319 4.48 6.83 -4.22
N PHE A 320 3.78 5.97 -3.49
CA PHE A 320 2.62 6.34 -2.70
C PHE A 320 2.96 6.36 -1.22
N VAL A 321 2.67 7.49 -0.57
CA VAL A 321 2.89 7.66 0.87
C VAL A 321 1.56 8.01 1.53
N ALA A 322 1.09 7.15 2.42
CA ALA A 322 -0.09 7.41 3.24
C ALA A 322 0.32 7.97 4.61
N PHE A 323 -0.36 8.99 5.11
CA PHE A 323 -0.07 9.59 6.41
C PHE A 323 -1.31 10.26 7.00
N SER A 324 -1.31 10.44 8.32
CA SER A 324 -2.32 11.26 9.00
C SER A 324 -1.87 12.70 9.11
N SER A 325 -2.75 13.69 8.97
CA SER A 325 -2.38 15.11 9.08
C SER A 325 -3.50 15.95 9.68
N GLU A 326 -3.13 16.90 10.55
CA GLU A 326 -4.00 17.96 11.10
C GLU A 326 -4.00 19.22 10.22
N ALA A 327 -3.30 19.19 9.08
CA ALA A 327 -3.12 20.36 8.22
C ALA A 327 -4.33 20.65 7.34
N SER A 328 -4.85 21.87 7.43
CA SER A 328 -6.04 22.34 6.68
C SER A 328 -5.75 22.76 5.24
N ASN A 329 -4.48 22.73 4.80
CA ASN A 329 -4.06 23.27 3.51
C ASN A 329 -3.47 22.22 2.54
N LEU A 330 -3.51 20.93 2.89
CA LEU A 330 -3.02 19.87 2.01
C LEU A 330 -3.95 19.65 0.82
N VAL A 331 -5.27 19.75 1.03
CA VAL A 331 -6.31 19.71 0.00
C VAL A 331 -7.32 20.83 0.24
N PRO A 332 -7.98 21.37 -0.82
CA PRO A 332 -9.07 22.32 -0.65
C PRO A 332 -10.23 21.73 0.17
N GLY A 333 -10.87 22.56 0.99
CA GLY A 333 -12.07 22.15 1.73
C GLY A 333 -11.80 21.26 2.94
N ASP A 334 -10.57 21.20 3.44
CA ASP A 334 -10.28 20.65 4.76
C ASP A 334 -10.58 21.68 5.85
N THR A 335 -11.69 21.49 6.57
CA THR A 335 -12.22 22.48 7.53
C THR A 335 -12.59 21.87 8.88
N ASN A 336 -12.34 20.59 9.13
CA ASN A 336 -12.81 19.92 10.34
C ASN A 336 -11.86 20.13 11.55
N ASN A 337 -10.63 20.62 11.32
CA ASN A 337 -9.56 20.73 12.32
C ASN A 337 -9.28 19.42 13.07
N ARG A 338 -9.38 18.28 12.37
CA ARG A 338 -9.08 16.95 12.90
C ARG A 338 -7.96 16.33 12.07
N SER A 339 -7.38 15.24 12.57
CA SER A 339 -6.48 14.44 11.75
C SER A 339 -7.28 13.67 10.71
N ASP A 340 -6.86 13.80 9.45
CA ASP A 340 -7.39 13.10 8.30
C ASP A 340 -6.29 12.25 7.65
N ILE A 341 -6.70 11.27 6.84
CA ILE A 341 -5.76 10.42 6.11
C ILE A 341 -5.56 10.97 4.72
N PHE A 342 -4.30 11.14 4.35
CA PHE A 342 -3.88 11.59 3.04
C PHE A 342 -2.98 10.55 2.39
N VAL A 343 -3.04 10.48 1.07
CA VAL A 343 -2.11 9.73 0.23
C VAL A 343 -1.48 10.67 -0.76
N ARG A 344 -0.15 10.73 -0.76
CA ARG A 344 0.65 11.49 -1.71
C ARG A 344 1.19 10.55 -2.77
N ASP A 345 0.90 10.85 -4.03
CA ASP A 345 1.60 10.29 -5.19
C ASP A 345 2.80 11.20 -5.52
N LEU A 346 4.01 10.72 -5.23
CA LEU A 346 5.26 11.44 -5.46
C LEU A 346 5.61 11.55 -6.95
N GLN A 347 5.10 10.66 -7.80
CA GLN A 347 5.36 10.69 -9.23
C GLN A 347 4.39 11.62 -9.97
N ALA A 348 3.09 11.55 -9.64
CA ALA A 348 2.07 12.41 -10.25
C ALA A 348 1.98 13.80 -9.60
N ASN A 349 2.63 13.99 -8.45
CA ASN A 349 2.56 15.20 -7.64
C ASN A 349 1.12 15.56 -7.22
N THR A 350 0.35 14.54 -6.82
CA THR A 350 -1.04 14.70 -6.36
C THR A 350 -1.18 14.27 -4.90
N ILE A 351 -2.15 14.84 -4.21
CA ILE A 351 -2.49 14.46 -2.84
C ILE A 351 -4.00 14.27 -2.73
N THR A 352 -4.39 13.13 -2.14
CA THR A 352 -5.78 12.71 -2.01
C THR A 352 -6.11 12.48 -0.55
N ARG A 353 -7.17 13.11 -0.04
CA ARG A 353 -7.76 12.76 1.26
C ARG A 353 -8.60 11.51 1.11
N VAL A 354 -8.29 10.45 1.84
CA VAL A 354 -8.98 9.14 1.78
C VAL A 354 -9.92 8.91 2.95
N SER A 355 -9.86 9.74 4.00
CA SER A 355 -10.88 9.83 5.06
C SER A 355 -12.04 10.73 4.64
N ALA A 356 -12.72 10.34 3.57
CA ALA A 356 -13.92 11.00 3.06
C ALA A 356 -14.96 9.96 2.65
N ASP A 357 -16.23 10.38 2.67
CA ASP A 357 -17.33 9.55 2.19
C ASP A 357 -17.37 9.44 0.65
N ALA A 358 -18.35 8.70 0.13
CA ALA A 358 -18.50 8.50 -1.31
C ALA A 358 -18.81 9.77 -2.12
N ALA A 359 -19.32 10.82 -1.47
CA ALA A 359 -19.58 12.13 -2.07
C ALA A 359 -18.37 13.07 -1.94
N GLY A 360 -17.31 12.65 -1.23
CA GLY A 360 -16.13 13.46 -0.94
C GLY A 360 -16.26 14.33 0.30
N GLU A 361 -17.34 14.18 1.08
CA GLU A 361 -17.50 14.87 2.35
C GLU A 361 -16.48 14.34 3.36
N ILE A 362 -15.84 15.26 4.07
CA ILE A 362 -14.76 14.95 5.01
C ILE A 362 -15.29 14.17 6.22
N ALA A 363 -14.45 13.31 6.79
CA ALA A 363 -14.70 12.66 8.07
C ALA A 363 -15.06 13.69 9.16
N ASN A 364 -16.14 13.43 9.91
CA ASN A 364 -16.57 14.24 11.04
C ASN A 364 -15.82 13.91 12.35
N GLY A 365 -15.06 12.83 12.35
CA GLY A 365 -14.22 12.33 13.44
C GLY A 365 -12.73 12.25 13.05
N ILE A 366 -11.88 11.91 14.01
CA ILE A 366 -10.43 11.78 13.78
C ILE A 366 -10.16 10.45 13.05
N SER A 367 -9.30 10.48 12.03
CA SER A 367 -8.79 9.30 11.32
C SER A 367 -7.27 9.20 11.46
N LEU A 368 -6.76 8.01 11.82
CA LEU A 368 -5.34 7.80 12.19
C LEU A 368 -4.81 6.44 11.72
N LEU A 369 -3.47 6.29 11.84
CA LEU A 369 -2.70 5.07 11.56
C LEU A 369 -2.99 4.44 10.19
N PRO A 370 -2.67 5.15 9.09
CA PRO A 370 -2.83 4.56 7.76
C PRO A 370 -1.75 3.52 7.48
N ALA A 371 -2.16 2.38 6.93
CA ALA A 371 -1.32 1.33 6.40
C ALA A 371 -1.64 1.11 4.91
N ILE A 372 -0.66 1.34 4.04
CA ILE A 372 -0.79 1.19 2.57
C ILE A 372 -0.28 -0.17 2.09
N SER A 373 -0.93 -0.76 1.09
CA SER A 373 -0.47 -1.98 0.42
C SER A 373 0.79 -1.72 -0.43
N ASN A 374 1.53 -2.78 -0.77
CA ASN A 374 2.80 -2.64 -1.51
C ASN A 374 2.62 -2.00 -2.89
N ASP A 375 1.50 -2.27 -3.54
CA ASP A 375 1.13 -1.70 -4.85
C ASP A 375 0.55 -0.28 -4.76
N GLY A 376 0.37 0.26 -3.54
CA GLY A 376 -0.20 1.59 -3.32
C GLY A 376 -1.72 1.69 -3.52
N LYS A 377 -2.40 0.59 -3.84
CA LYS A 377 -3.81 0.60 -4.26
C LYS A 377 -4.80 0.65 -3.11
N ARG A 378 -4.41 0.20 -1.91
CA ARG A 378 -5.29 0.14 -0.75
C ARG A 378 -4.66 0.75 0.48
N VAL A 379 -5.46 1.53 1.21
CA VAL A 379 -5.07 2.12 2.49
C VAL A 379 -6.06 1.71 3.55
N ALA A 380 -5.61 0.92 4.52
CA ALA A 380 -6.37 0.66 5.74
C ALA A 380 -6.08 1.77 6.77
N PHE A 381 -7.09 2.21 7.50
CA PHE A 381 -6.95 3.18 8.58
C PHE A 381 -8.09 2.98 9.59
N TYR A 382 -7.98 3.55 10.79
CA TYR A 382 -9.12 3.60 11.69
C TYR A 382 -9.66 5.01 11.78
N SER A 383 -10.97 5.13 12.03
CA SER A 383 -11.64 6.41 12.16
C SER A 383 -12.75 6.37 13.21
N LEU A 384 -12.90 7.48 13.92
CA LEU A 384 -14.04 7.74 14.83
C LEU A 384 -15.23 8.40 14.10
N ALA A 385 -15.15 8.51 12.77
CA ALA A 385 -16.08 9.29 11.98
C ALA A 385 -17.30 8.48 11.54
N SER A 386 -18.48 8.86 12.04
CA SER A 386 -19.75 8.19 11.73
C SER A 386 -20.31 8.46 10.34
N ASN A 387 -19.63 9.29 9.53
CA ASN A 387 -20.11 9.70 8.21
C ASN A 387 -19.27 9.15 7.04
N LEU A 388 -18.24 8.35 7.28
CA LEU A 388 -17.42 7.79 6.20
C LEU A 388 -18.22 6.81 5.32
N VAL A 389 -19.09 6.02 5.96
CA VAL A 389 -19.97 5.06 5.29
C VAL A 389 -21.32 5.03 6.01
N PRO A 390 -22.45 4.87 5.28
CA PRO A 390 -23.78 4.81 5.92
C PRO A 390 -23.97 3.66 6.92
N GLY A 391 -23.13 2.62 6.84
CA GLY A 391 -23.17 1.45 7.73
C GLY A 391 -22.48 1.66 9.08
N ASP A 392 -21.73 2.75 9.26
CA ASP A 392 -21.12 3.08 10.54
C ASP A 392 -22.16 3.72 11.48
N THR A 393 -22.56 2.98 12.51
CA THR A 393 -23.69 3.33 13.39
C THR A 393 -23.39 3.18 14.88
N ASN A 394 -22.19 2.73 15.23
CA ASN A 394 -21.84 2.34 16.61
C ASN A 394 -21.17 3.51 17.40
N ASN A 395 -20.77 4.60 16.72
CA ASN A 395 -20.09 5.77 17.29
C ASN A 395 -18.80 5.44 18.06
N VAL A 396 -18.04 4.44 17.61
CA VAL A 396 -16.72 4.11 18.14
C VAL A 396 -15.69 4.10 17.00
N SER A 397 -14.42 3.81 17.29
CA SER A 397 -13.43 3.69 16.23
C SER A 397 -13.67 2.41 15.44
N ASP A 398 -13.67 2.52 14.13
CA ASP A 398 -13.77 1.38 13.22
C ASP A 398 -12.65 1.37 12.19
N ILE A 399 -12.43 0.21 11.58
CA ILE A 399 -11.43 0.03 10.53
C ILE A 399 -12.07 0.24 9.18
N PHE A 400 -11.44 1.07 8.37
CA PHE A 400 -11.84 1.36 7.01
C PHE A 400 -10.71 0.99 6.04
N VAL A 401 -11.08 0.60 4.82
CA VAL A 401 -10.15 0.50 3.69
C VAL A 401 -10.64 1.40 2.57
N PHE A 402 -9.76 2.30 2.14
CA PHE A 402 -9.92 3.01 0.88
C PHE A 402 -9.22 2.23 -0.22
N ASP A 403 -9.92 1.97 -1.32
CA ASP A 403 -9.38 1.29 -2.49
C ASP A 403 -9.36 2.28 -3.67
N PHE A 404 -8.16 2.60 -4.16
CA PHE A 404 -7.94 3.46 -5.32
C PHE A 404 -8.44 2.80 -6.61
N ASP A 405 -8.54 1.48 -6.61
CA ASP A 405 -9.05 0.65 -7.70
C ASP A 405 -10.46 0.13 -7.40
N SER A 406 -11.19 0.73 -6.43
CA SER A 406 -12.57 0.31 -6.08
C SER A 406 -13.58 0.40 -7.22
N GLY A 407 -13.14 0.84 -8.40
CA GLY A 407 -13.87 0.88 -9.64
C GLY A 407 -13.00 0.43 -10.82
N SER A 408 -12.16 -0.60 -10.65
CA SER A 408 -11.54 -1.37 -11.73
C SER A 408 -12.08 -2.80 -11.70
N ASN A 409 -13.16 -3.13 -12.42
CA ASN A 409 -13.64 -4.52 -12.47
C ASN A 409 -12.96 -5.28 -13.61
N THR A 410 -12.45 -6.48 -13.31
CA THR A 410 -11.97 -7.38 -14.36
C THR A 410 -13.10 -8.29 -14.84
N VAL A 411 -13.49 -8.16 -16.10
CA VAL A 411 -14.44 -9.05 -16.79
C VAL A 411 -13.65 -9.93 -17.75
N THR A 412 -13.85 -11.24 -17.67
CA THR A 412 -13.05 -12.21 -18.44
C THR A 412 -13.96 -13.19 -19.17
N GLY A 413 -13.79 -13.28 -20.48
CA GLY A 413 -14.46 -14.22 -21.38
C GLY A 413 -13.76 -15.58 -21.45
N THR A 414 -14.02 -16.28 -22.53
CA THR A 414 -13.61 -17.64 -22.82
C THR A 414 -12.98 -17.73 -24.21
N PRO A 415 -12.43 -18.88 -24.64
CA PRO A 415 -11.98 -19.05 -26.01
C PRO A 415 -13.11 -19.17 -27.07
N ASN A 416 -14.36 -18.87 -26.74
CA ASN A 416 -15.50 -18.86 -27.67
C ASN A 416 -16.13 -17.47 -27.70
N ASN A 417 -16.99 -17.23 -28.70
CA ASN A 417 -17.72 -15.97 -28.83
C ASN A 417 -18.52 -15.61 -27.57
N ASP A 418 -18.16 -14.48 -26.97
CA ASP A 418 -18.73 -13.95 -25.74
C ASP A 418 -19.40 -12.57 -25.96
N THR A 419 -20.30 -12.22 -25.06
CA THR A 419 -20.84 -10.85 -24.95
C THR A 419 -20.58 -10.36 -23.54
N LEU A 420 -19.63 -9.45 -23.42
CA LEU A 420 -19.10 -8.94 -22.17
C LEU A 420 -19.46 -7.47 -22.00
N THR A 421 -19.95 -7.11 -20.83
CA THR A 421 -20.27 -5.72 -20.48
C THR A 421 -19.64 -5.39 -19.14
N GLY A 422 -18.92 -4.29 -19.11
CA GLY A 422 -18.35 -3.68 -17.93
C GLY A 422 -19.41 -3.06 -17.02
N SER A 423 -18.93 -2.22 -16.12
CA SER A 423 -19.69 -1.44 -15.16
C SER A 423 -19.67 0.04 -15.55
N ASN A 424 -20.14 0.95 -14.70
CA ASN A 424 -19.97 2.39 -14.96
C ASN A 424 -18.69 2.94 -14.31
N ASP A 425 -17.82 2.05 -13.84
CA ASP A 425 -16.50 2.35 -13.32
C ASP A 425 -15.46 1.90 -14.35
N SER A 426 -14.17 2.20 -14.13
CA SER A 426 -13.13 1.70 -15.03
C SER A 426 -13.14 0.16 -15.04
N ASP A 427 -12.85 -0.47 -16.17
CA ASP A 427 -12.88 -1.92 -16.28
C ASP A 427 -11.67 -2.47 -17.03
N ILE A 428 -11.35 -3.74 -16.80
CA ILE A 428 -10.46 -4.54 -17.65
C ILE A 428 -11.29 -5.67 -18.23
N ILE A 429 -11.60 -5.61 -19.52
CA ILE A 429 -12.42 -6.60 -20.21
C ILE A 429 -11.53 -7.40 -21.18
N ASN A 430 -11.45 -8.72 -20.99
CA ASN A 430 -10.67 -9.62 -21.84
C ASN A 430 -11.59 -10.64 -22.51
N GLY A 431 -11.72 -10.62 -23.83
CA GLY A 431 -12.51 -11.58 -24.62
C GLY A 431 -11.83 -12.95 -24.76
N PHE A 432 -10.53 -12.93 -25.08
CA PHE A 432 -9.66 -14.07 -25.40
C PHE A 432 -9.76 -14.60 -26.82
N GLY A 433 -10.73 -15.46 -27.13
CA GLY A 433 -10.79 -16.09 -28.45
C GLY A 433 -12.23 -16.28 -28.88
N GLY A 434 -12.48 -16.31 -30.19
CA GLY A 434 -13.83 -16.22 -30.72
C GLY A 434 -14.13 -14.81 -31.21
N ASP A 435 -15.27 -14.63 -31.87
CA ASP A 435 -15.73 -13.30 -32.28
C ASP A 435 -16.58 -12.69 -31.15
N ASP A 436 -16.00 -11.78 -30.38
CA ASP A 436 -16.55 -11.26 -29.13
C ASP A 436 -17.22 -9.89 -29.27
N VAL A 437 -18.12 -9.56 -28.34
CA VAL A 437 -18.71 -8.21 -28.18
C VAL A 437 -18.38 -7.68 -26.80
N LEU A 438 -17.55 -6.64 -26.72
CA LEU A 438 -17.06 -6.02 -25.48
C LEU A 438 -17.60 -4.59 -25.35
N THR A 439 -18.18 -4.24 -24.21
CA THR A 439 -18.70 -2.90 -23.92
C THR A 439 -18.21 -2.40 -22.56
N GLY A 440 -17.49 -1.29 -22.50
CA GLY A 440 -16.94 -0.68 -21.27
C GLY A 440 -17.97 0.14 -20.48
N LEU A 441 -18.78 0.96 -21.16
CA LEU A 441 -19.80 1.88 -20.62
C LEU A 441 -19.24 3.23 -20.15
N GLN A 442 -18.98 3.44 -18.86
CA GLN A 442 -18.40 4.67 -18.31
C GLN A 442 -17.17 4.26 -17.51
N GLY A 443 -16.10 5.03 -17.55
CA GLY A 443 -14.85 4.65 -16.90
C GLY A 443 -13.67 4.85 -17.83
N ASN A 444 -12.45 4.66 -17.35
CA ASN A 444 -11.29 4.57 -18.22
C ASN A 444 -10.99 3.08 -18.42
N ASP A 445 -11.51 2.50 -19.49
CA ASP A 445 -11.58 1.06 -19.65
C ASP A 445 -10.40 0.50 -20.44
N VAL A 446 -10.04 -0.76 -20.20
CA VAL A 446 -9.08 -1.52 -20.99
C VAL A 446 -9.82 -2.70 -21.62
N LEU A 447 -10.05 -2.63 -22.93
CA LEU A 447 -10.75 -3.67 -23.69
C LEU A 447 -9.75 -4.41 -24.57
N ASN A 448 -9.60 -5.72 -24.34
CA ASN A 448 -8.81 -6.63 -25.16
C ASN A 448 -9.74 -7.68 -25.79
N GLY A 449 -9.96 -7.62 -27.11
CA GLY A 449 -10.80 -8.59 -27.83
C GLY A 449 -10.15 -9.97 -27.83
N GLY A 450 -8.95 -10.08 -28.42
CA GLY A 450 -8.14 -11.28 -28.33
C GLY A 450 -7.88 -11.92 -29.69
N ALA A 451 -8.56 -12.99 -30.07
CA ALA A 451 -8.39 -13.63 -31.37
C ALA A 451 -9.74 -13.95 -31.98
N GLY A 452 -10.02 -13.43 -33.17
CA GLY A 452 -11.35 -13.44 -33.78
C GLY A 452 -11.66 -12.05 -34.33
N ASN A 453 -12.84 -11.85 -34.89
CA ASN A 453 -13.29 -10.54 -35.35
C ASN A 453 -14.22 -9.94 -34.30
N ASP A 454 -13.66 -9.10 -33.44
CA ASP A 454 -14.31 -8.60 -32.25
C ASP A 454 -14.98 -7.25 -32.49
N ILE A 455 -15.97 -6.92 -31.64
CA ILE A 455 -16.62 -5.61 -31.58
C ILE A 455 -16.36 -5.02 -30.20
N LEU A 456 -15.57 -3.95 -30.13
CA LEU A 456 -15.22 -3.26 -28.88
C LEU A 456 -15.83 -1.86 -28.87
N SER A 457 -16.49 -1.53 -27.76
CA SER A 457 -17.00 -0.18 -27.47
C SER A 457 -16.51 0.28 -26.11
N GLY A 458 -15.63 1.28 -26.06
CA GLY A 458 -15.12 1.88 -24.81
C GLY A 458 -16.24 2.54 -24.02
N GLY A 459 -16.79 3.62 -24.55
CA GLY A 459 -17.97 4.27 -23.99
C GLY A 459 -17.68 5.71 -23.59
N ARG A 460 -17.73 6.06 -22.31
CA ARG A 460 -17.37 7.39 -21.82
C ARG A 460 -16.14 7.27 -20.91
N GLY A 461 -15.14 8.10 -21.18
CA GLY A 461 -13.89 8.16 -20.43
C GLY A 461 -12.73 7.95 -21.39
N ASN A 462 -11.51 7.79 -20.87
CA ASN A 462 -10.33 7.63 -21.69
C ASN A 462 -10.01 6.14 -21.79
N ASP A 463 -10.40 5.53 -22.90
CA ASP A 463 -10.38 4.07 -23.04
C ASP A 463 -9.15 3.58 -23.82
N PHE A 464 -8.73 2.36 -23.52
CA PHE A 464 -7.65 1.65 -24.21
C PHE A 464 -8.23 0.43 -24.92
N LEU A 465 -8.26 0.47 -26.25
CA LEU A 465 -8.88 -0.56 -27.09
C LEU A 465 -7.81 -1.30 -27.89
N ARG A 466 -7.75 -2.61 -27.67
CA ARG A 466 -6.93 -3.54 -28.45
C ARG A 466 -7.83 -4.63 -29.01
N GLY A 467 -8.09 -4.57 -30.31
CA GLY A 467 -8.87 -5.59 -31.03
C GLY A 467 -8.28 -6.98 -30.82
N GLY A 468 -7.02 -7.16 -31.17
CA GLY A 468 -6.36 -8.45 -30.97
C GLY A 468 -5.89 -8.97 -32.31
N ALA A 469 -6.09 -10.25 -32.62
CA ALA A 469 -5.78 -10.86 -33.90
C ALA A 469 -7.09 -11.13 -34.67
N GLY A 470 -7.29 -10.45 -35.80
CA GLY A 470 -8.49 -10.58 -36.64
C GLY A 470 -8.84 -9.22 -37.22
N ASN A 471 -10.02 -9.06 -37.82
CA ASN A 471 -10.43 -7.75 -38.32
C ASN A 471 -11.51 -7.20 -37.41
N ASP A 472 -11.11 -6.37 -36.46
CA ASP A 472 -11.98 -5.94 -35.36
C ASP A 472 -12.71 -4.63 -35.70
N THR A 473 -13.79 -4.36 -34.99
CA THR A 473 -14.51 -3.08 -35.04
C THR A 473 -14.38 -2.37 -33.70
N LEU A 474 -13.71 -1.21 -33.69
CA LEU A 474 -13.37 -0.48 -32.47
C LEU A 474 -14.09 0.87 -32.44
N THR A 475 -14.79 1.16 -31.34
CA THR A 475 -15.45 2.44 -31.07
C THR A 475 -14.96 2.96 -29.73
N GLY A 476 -14.26 4.10 -29.72
CA GLY A 476 -13.72 4.69 -28.48
C GLY A 476 -14.83 5.30 -27.64
N GLY A 477 -15.69 6.08 -28.29
CA GLY A 477 -16.77 6.81 -27.64
C GLY A 477 -16.36 8.23 -27.27
N ALA A 478 -16.67 8.66 -26.05
CA ALA A 478 -16.45 10.01 -25.59
C ALA A 478 -15.28 10.07 -24.61
N GLY A 479 -14.19 10.73 -25.00
CA GLY A 479 -13.03 10.98 -24.16
C GLY A 479 -11.79 11.07 -25.01
N ARG A 480 -10.63 10.73 -24.44
CA ARG A 480 -9.37 10.60 -25.18
C ARG A 480 -8.99 9.14 -25.23
N ASP A 481 -9.27 8.51 -26.36
CA ASP A 481 -9.15 7.07 -26.48
C ASP A 481 -7.84 6.67 -27.16
N THR A 482 -7.37 5.46 -26.85
CA THR A 482 -6.15 4.89 -27.41
C THR A 482 -6.46 3.59 -28.12
N PHE A 483 -6.20 3.54 -29.43
CA PHE A 483 -6.40 2.36 -30.26
C PHE A 483 -5.06 1.69 -30.59
N VAL A 484 -4.94 0.38 -30.37
CA VAL A 484 -3.69 -0.35 -30.61
C VAL A 484 -3.65 -0.95 -32.00
N LEU A 485 -2.65 -0.58 -32.81
CA LEU A 485 -2.41 -1.15 -34.14
C LEU A 485 -1.06 -1.86 -34.22
N GLY A 486 -0.99 -2.96 -34.96
CA GLY A 486 0.23 -3.76 -35.03
C GLY A 486 0.24 -4.80 -36.14
N VAL A 487 1.44 -5.24 -36.51
CA VAL A 487 1.58 -6.40 -37.41
C VAL A 487 1.10 -7.65 -36.67
N GLY A 488 0.24 -8.43 -37.31
CA GLY A 488 -0.34 -9.64 -36.73
C GLY A 488 -1.54 -9.37 -35.81
N LEU A 489 -1.95 -8.10 -35.65
CA LEU A 489 -3.21 -7.77 -35.01
C LEU A 489 -4.38 -7.81 -36.01
N GLY A 490 -4.08 -7.57 -37.30
CA GLY A 490 -5.05 -7.65 -38.38
C GLY A 490 -5.44 -6.26 -38.87
N ALA A 491 -6.57 -6.14 -39.56
CA ALA A 491 -6.96 -4.90 -40.25
C ALA A 491 -8.24 -4.33 -39.64
N ASP A 492 -8.08 -3.62 -38.53
CA ASP A 492 -9.18 -3.14 -37.70
C ASP A 492 -9.90 -1.94 -38.32
N THR A 493 -11.17 -1.80 -38.01
CA THR A 493 -11.99 -0.64 -38.37
C THR A 493 -12.26 0.20 -37.13
N ILE A 494 -11.70 1.41 -37.09
CA ILE A 494 -11.98 2.40 -36.05
C ILE A 494 -13.12 3.30 -36.53
N VAL A 495 -14.20 3.35 -35.77
CA VAL A 495 -15.48 3.90 -36.23
C VAL A 495 -15.60 5.41 -35.99
N ASP A 496 -15.02 5.93 -34.91
CA ASP A 496 -15.31 7.28 -34.39
C ASP A 496 -14.08 8.11 -34.00
N PHE A 497 -12.89 7.76 -34.51
CA PHE A 497 -11.63 8.43 -34.17
C PHE A 497 -11.69 9.97 -34.26
N ALA A 498 -11.53 10.64 -33.12
CA ALA A 498 -11.56 12.08 -32.95
C ALA A 498 -10.14 12.68 -32.99
N ASN A 499 -9.72 13.19 -34.15
CA ASN A 499 -8.39 13.80 -34.33
C ASN A 499 -8.09 14.91 -33.30
N GLY A 500 -6.93 14.82 -32.65
CA GLY A 500 -6.49 15.76 -31.61
C GLY A 500 -7.06 15.49 -30.21
N GLN A 501 -7.93 14.48 -30.06
CA GLN A 501 -8.33 13.93 -28.76
C GLN A 501 -7.82 12.49 -28.61
N ASP A 502 -8.07 11.66 -29.62
CA ASP A 502 -7.67 10.25 -29.61
C ASP A 502 -6.26 10.04 -30.13
N SER A 503 -5.70 8.88 -29.80
CA SER A 503 -4.37 8.47 -30.22
C SER A 503 -4.33 7.03 -30.72
N ILE A 504 -3.35 6.74 -31.56
CA ILE A 504 -3.04 5.40 -32.04
C ILE A 504 -1.74 4.94 -31.41
N GLN A 505 -1.79 3.85 -30.66
CA GLN A 505 -0.60 3.19 -30.15
C GLN A 505 -0.11 2.14 -31.16
N LEU A 506 1.14 2.27 -31.58
CA LEU A 506 1.79 1.35 -32.49
C LEU A 506 2.53 0.26 -31.69
N ALA A 507 2.17 -1.00 -31.94
CA ALA A 507 2.81 -2.16 -31.33
C ALA A 507 4.31 -2.23 -31.67
N SER A 508 5.07 -2.95 -30.83
CA SER A 508 6.53 -2.99 -30.85
C SER A 508 7.11 -3.21 -32.27
N GLY A 509 8.11 -2.39 -32.61
CA GLY A 509 8.78 -2.42 -33.91
C GLY A 509 8.14 -1.56 -34.99
N LEU A 510 7.01 -0.91 -34.73
CA LEU A 510 6.42 0.12 -35.59
C LEU A 510 6.69 1.53 -35.07
N ASN A 511 6.82 2.47 -35.99
CA ASN A 511 6.80 3.92 -35.72
C ASN A 511 6.11 4.62 -36.89
N PHE A 512 5.76 5.89 -36.71
CA PHE A 512 5.03 6.68 -37.73
C PHE A 512 5.71 6.64 -39.11
N GLY A 513 7.04 6.67 -39.15
CA GLY A 513 7.82 6.64 -40.40
C GLY A 513 7.71 5.33 -41.20
N LYS A 514 7.17 4.26 -40.61
CA LYS A 514 6.90 2.99 -41.29
C LYS A 514 5.50 2.91 -41.90
N LEU A 515 4.68 3.94 -41.71
CA LEU A 515 3.28 3.96 -42.16
C LEU A 515 3.12 4.71 -43.49
N SER A 516 2.14 4.26 -44.26
CA SER A 516 1.57 4.94 -45.41
C SER A 516 0.10 5.24 -45.11
N ILE A 517 -0.25 6.52 -45.07
CA ILE A 517 -1.61 7.00 -44.76
C ILE A 517 -2.25 7.50 -46.07
N ALA A 518 -3.37 6.90 -46.47
CA ALA A 518 -4.00 7.18 -47.77
C ALA A 518 -5.52 7.28 -47.67
N ALA A 519 -6.13 8.00 -48.62
CA ALA A 519 -7.59 8.08 -48.71
C ALA A 519 -8.20 6.75 -49.14
N GLY A 520 -9.28 6.35 -48.48
CA GLY A 520 -10.17 5.25 -48.85
C GLY A 520 -11.58 5.77 -49.18
N ASN A 521 -12.55 4.85 -49.28
CA ASN A 521 -13.95 5.21 -49.49
C ASN A 521 -14.56 5.73 -48.17
N ASN A 522 -14.72 7.05 -48.05
CA ASN A 522 -15.19 7.73 -46.83
C ASN A 522 -14.41 7.34 -45.55
N ALA A 523 -13.12 7.05 -45.71
CA ALA A 523 -12.25 6.59 -44.64
C ALA A 523 -10.77 6.92 -44.94
N THR A 524 -9.93 6.82 -43.92
CA THR A 524 -8.47 6.79 -44.05
C THR A 524 -7.96 5.36 -43.90
N LEU A 525 -7.04 4.96 -44.78
CA LEU A 525 -6.36 3.67 -44.75
C LEU A 525 -4.96 3.83 -44.16
N ILE A 526 -4.65 3.09 -43.11
CA ILE A 526 -3.33 3.03 -42.51
C ILE A 526 -2.67 1.72 -42.96
N ARG A 527 -1.55 1.85 -43.68
CA ARG A 527 -0.83 0.71 -44.25
C ARG A 527 0.63 0.72 -43.84
N LEU A 528 1.30 -0.43 -43.93
CA LEU A 528 2.76 -0.46 -43.93
C LEU A 528 3.30 0.10 -45.25
N ALA A 529 4.25 1.04 -45.15
CA ALA A 529 4.90 1.63 -46.32
C ALA A 529 5.74 0.62 -47.11
N SER A 530 6.24 -0.44 -46.46
CA SER A 530 7.14 -1.43 -47.06
C SER A 530 6.44 -2.42 -48.00
N ASN A 531 5.19 -2.78 -47.72
CA ASN A 531 4.49 -3.86 -48.42
C ASN A 531 2.99 -3.60 -48.65
N SER A 532 2.48 -2.41 -48.31
CA SER A 532 1.07 -2.03 -48.44
C SER A 532 0.07 -2.86 -47.62
N GLN A 533 0.54 -3.67 -46.66
CA GLN A 533 -0.32 -4.38 -45.72
C GLN A 533 -1.23 -3.39 -45.00
N LEU A 534 -2.53 -3.66 -44.98
CA LEU A 534 -3.50 -2.86 -44.23
C LEU A 534 -3.39 -3.17 -42.74
N LEU A 535 -3.32 -2.13 -41.92
CA LEU A 535 -3.29 -2.22 -40.46
C LEU A 535 -4.59 -1.69 -39.85
N ALA A 536 -5.18 -0.64 -40.44
CA ALA A 536 -6.48 -0.15 -40.00
C ALA A 536 -7.20 0.68 -41.08
N VAL A 537 -8.51 0.80 -40.89
CA VAL A 537 -9.42 1.72 -41.58
C VAL A 537 -10.02 2.66 -40.54
N LEU A 538 -9.86 3.97 -40.70
CA LEU A 538 -10.48 4.99 -39.86
C LEU A 538 -11.65 5.61 -40.61
N ASN A 539 -12.88 5.33 -40.18
CA ASN A 539 -14.07 5.83 -40.85
C ASN A 539 -14.27 7.34 -40.60
N GLY A 540 -14.64 8.09 -41.65
CA GLY A 540 -14.96 9.51 -41.52
C GLY A 540 -13.76 10.43 -41.23
N VAL A 541 -12.54 9.90 -41.12
CA VAL A 541 -11.32 10.68 -40.89
C VAL A 541 -10.64 10.99 -42.23
N GLU A 542 -10.21 12.24 -42.39
CA GLU A 542 -9.46 12.71 -43.56
C GLU A 542 -7.95 12.47 -43.40
N PRO A 543 -7.23 11.86 -44.37
CA PRO A 543 -5.82 11.50 -44.20
C PRO A 543 -4.91 12.67 -43.81
N ARG A 544 -5.23 13.88 -44.31
CA ARG A 544 -4.44 15.10 -44.09
C ARG A 544 -4.44 15.61 -42.65
N VAL A 545 -5.38 15.16 -41.81
CA VAL A 545 -5.46 15.62 -40.42
C VAL A 545 -4.59 14.78 -39.47
N LEU A 546 -4.13 13.61 -39.92
CA LEU A 546 -3.26 12.72 -39.16
C LEU A 546 -1.79 13.11 -39.35
N GLY A 547 -1.06 13.16 -38.24
CA GLY A 547 0.38 13.40 -38.22
C GLY A 547 1.08 12.66 -37.08
N PRO A 548 2.41 12.81 -36.94
CA PRO A 548 3.20 12.06 -35.95
C PRO A 548 2.67 12.14 -34.51
N LYS A 549 2.04 13.26 -34.14
CA LYS A 549 1.46 13.49 -32.81
C LYS A 549 0.28 12.56 -32.47
N ASP A 550 -0.37 11.99 -33.47
CA ASP A 550 -1.54 11.13 -33.30
C ASP A 550 -1.10 9.66 -33.13
N PHE A 551 0.22 9.37 -33.23
CA PHE A 551 0.79 8.03 -33.17
C PHE A 551 1.88 7.93 -32.10
N ASN A 552 1.66 7.06 -31.13
CA ASN A 552 2.60 6.76 -30.05
C ASN A 552 3.31 5.43 -30.34
N SER A 553 4.64 5.43 -30.46
CA SER A 553 5.43 4.20 -30.59
C SER A 553 5.89 3.70 -29.23
N VAL A 554 5.75 2.40 -28.97
CA VAL A 554 6.41 1.74 -27.84
C VAL A 554 7.86 1.44 -28.25
N GLU A 555 8.81 2.30 -27.86
CA GLU A 555 10.24 1.97 -27.94
C GLU A 555 10.61 1.05 -26.77
N LEU A 556 11.40 0.01 -27.07
CA LEU A 556 12.02 -0.85 -26.05
C LEU A 556 13.19 -0.14 -25.37
#